data_AF-W1I2D5-F1
#
_entry.id   AF-W1I2D5-F1
#
_cell.length_a   1.000
_cell.length_b   1.000
_cell.length_c   1.000
_cell.angle_alpha   90.00
_cell.angle_beta   90.00
_cell.angle_gamma   90.00
#
_symmetry.space_group_name_H-M   'P 1'
#
loop_
_entity.id
_entity.type
_entity.pdbx_description
1 polymer ?
#
loop_
_entity_poly.entity_id
_entity_poly.type
_entity_poly.pdbx_seq_one_letter_code
_entity_poly.pdbx_strand_id
1 'polypeptide(L)'
;MLWSNRANERERKRIKSATGDGTEPVYEYEVNKDTGRKELRLVGRESVYDKVQESLEETKIQNIVRRATFDPEILGSTEWMEKQGMVDITGLPTNIHEYHDFMLTAQKDFDKLPSEIRELFDNSLETFVAEFGTPEWESKINSLNKPEKEVAKNEPEQ
;
A
#
# COMPACT_ATOMS: atom_id res chain seq x y z
N MET A 1 -58.29 -2.31 -11.67
CA MET A 1 -57.58 -2.60 -10.41
C MET A 1 -56.64 -3.77 -10.65
N LEU A 2 -55.37 -3.49 -10.91
CA LEU A 2 -54.31 -4.50 -11.06
C LEU A 2 -53.51 -4.49 -9.77
N TRP A 3 -53.84 -5.37 -8.83
CA TRP A 3 -53.01 -5.62 -7.66
C TRP A 3 -51.88 -6.56 -8.12
N SER A 4 -50.76 -5.97 -8.52
CA SER A 4 -49.60 -6.73 -8.98
C SER A 4 -48.98 -7.50 -7.81
N ASN A 5 -48.68 -8.78 -8.06
CA ASN A 5 -48.02 -9.73 -7.16
C ASN A 5 -46.74 -9.13 -6.55
N ARG A 6 -46.84 -8.60 -5.33
CA ARG A 6 -45.70 -8.18 -4.48
C ARG A 6 -45.22 -9.31 -3.56
N ALA A 7 -45.39 -10.57 -3.98
CA ALA A 7 -45.01 -11.74 -3.18
C ALA A 7 -43.60 -12.25 -3.48
N ASN A 8 -42.97 -11.82 -4.58
CA ASN A 8 -41.71 -12.42 -5.07
C ASN A 8 -40.43 -11.70 -4.63
N GLU A 9 -40.48 -10.86 -3.59
CA GLU A 9 -39.35 -9.99 -3.20
C GLU A 9 -38.65 -10.39 -1.88
N ARG A 10 -39.02 -11.52 -1.26
CA ARG A 10 -38.66 -11.78 0.15
C ARG A 10 -37.99 -13.11 0.48
N GLU A 11 -37.31 -13.74 -0.49
CA GLU A 11 -36.25 -14.71 -0.17
C GLU A 11 -34.85 -14.07 -0.27
N ARG A 12 -34.68 -12.84 0.23
CA ARG A 12 -33.33 -12.35 0.49
C ARG A 12 -32.75 -13.18 1.64
N LYS A 13 -31.74 -14.01 1.32
CA LYS A 13 -30.99 -14.79 2.31
C LYS A 13 -30.55 -13.85 3.43
N ARG A 14 -31.09 -14.06 4.64
CA ARG A 14 -30.69 -13.27 5.81
C ARG A 14 -29.21 -13.50 6.05
N ILE A 15 -28.40 -12.47 5.87
CA ILE A 15 -26.99 -12.48 6.24
C ILE A 15 -26.98 -12.36 7.76
N LYS A 16 -26.53 -13.43 8.44
CA LYS A 16 -26.25 -13.36 9.86
C LYS A 16 -24.94 -12.60 10.04
N SER A 17 -24.87 -11.71 11.01
CA SER A 17 -23.59 -11.10 11.39
C SER A 17 -22.67 -12.19 11.94
N ALA A 18 -21.36 -12.07 11.70
CA ALA A 18 -20.33 -12.94 12.26
C ALA A 18 -20.08 -12.66 13.76
N THR A 19 -21.10 -12.24 14.50
CA THR A 19 -20.97 -11.83 15.89
C THR A 19 -20.76 -13.07 16.76
N GLY A 20 -19.59 -13.17 17.40
CA GLY A 20 -19.25 -14.25 18.33
C GLY A 20 -18.55 -15.46 17.70
N ASP A 21 -18.05 -15.35 16.46
CA ASP A 21 -17.09 -16.34 15.95
C ASP A 21 -15.76 -16.15 16.68
N GLY A 22 -15.22 -17.22 17.29
CA GLY A 22 -13.92 -17.19 17.95
C GLY A 22 -12.75 -17.09 16.97
N THR A 23 -13.02 -17.09 15.66
CA THR A 23 -12.04 -16.99 14.60
C THR A 23 -12.37 -15.88 13.61
N GLU A 24 -11.36 -15.12 13.21
CA GLU A 24 -11.45 -14.01 12.27
C GLU A 24 -10.81 -14.39 10.92
N PRO A 25 -11.49 -14.22 9.78
CA PRO A 25 -10.88 -14.45 8.47
C PRO A 25 -9.82 -13.38 8.17
N VAL A 26 -8.60 -13.80 7.84
CA VAL A 26 -7.48 -12.92 7.48
C VAL A 26 -7.37 -12.85 5.96
N TYR A 27 -7.28 -11.63 5.46
CA TYR A 27 -7.16 -11.34 4.04
C TYR A 27 -5.85 -10.63 3.74
N GLU A 28 -5.23 -10.99 2.62
CA GLU A 28 -4.02 -10.34 2.12
C GLU A 28 -4.22 -9.90 0.66
N TYR A 29 -3.52 -8.84 0.27
CA TYR A 29 -3.50 -8.38 -1.11
C TYR A 29 -2.43 -9.13 -1.88
N GLU A 30 -2.84 -9.96 -2.83
CA GLU A 30 -1.93 -10.55 -3.81
C GLU A 30 -2.05 -9.80 -5.14
N VAL A 31 -0.91 -9.51 -5.77
CA VAL A 31 -0.90 -8.97 -7.13
C VAL A 31 -1.10 -10.12 -8.11
N ASN A 32 -2.21 -10.09 -8.83
CA ASN A 32 -2.50 -11.09 -9.85
C ASN A 32 -1.52 -10.90 -11.03
N LYS A 33 -0.71 -11.93 -11.33
CA LYS A 33 0.38 -11.86 -12.33
C LYS A 33 -0.11 -11.57 -13.75
N ASP A 34 -1.37 -11.87 -14.05
CA ASP A 34 -1.93 -11.74 -15.40
C ASP A 34 -2.58 -10.37 -15.64
N THR A 35 -3.13 -9.73 -14.60
CA THR A 35 -3.83 -8.44 -14.72
C THR A 35 -3.11 -7.28 -14.04
N GLY A 36 -2.08 -7.55 -13.24
CA GLY A 36 -1.35 -6.55 -12.47
C GLY A 36 -2.16 -5.89 -11.34
N ARG A 37 -3.39 -6.36 -11.08
CA ARG A 37 -4.29 -5.78 -10.07
C ARG A 37 -4.16 -6.51 -8.74
N LYS A 38 -4.24 -5.76 -7.64
CA LYS A 38 -4.28 -6.29 -6.27
C LYS A 38 -5.66 -6.88 -6.00
N GLU A 39 -5.73 -8.19 -5.78
CA GLU A 39 -6.95 -8.90 -5.40
C GLU A 39 -6.87 -9.33 -3.93
N LEU A 40 -7.98 -9.17 -3.20
CA LEU A 40 -8.06 -9.55 -1.80
C LEU A 40 -8.32 -11.06 -1.70
N ARG A 41 -7.33 -11.84 -1.26
CA ARG A 41 -7.44 -13.29 -1.08
C ARG A 41 -7.58 -13.63 0.39
N LEU A 42 -8.46 -14.59 0.70
CA LEU A 42 -8.56 -15.18 2.03
C LEU A 42 -7.35 -16.10 2.25
N VAL A 43 -6.43 -15.70 3.11
CA VAL A 43 -5.17 -16.43 3.38
C VAL A 43 -5.36 -17.43 4.52
N GLY A 44 -6.21 -17.12 5.49
CA GLY A 44 -6.43 -18.00 6.62
C GLY A 44 -7.54 -17.55 7.57
N ARG A 45 -7.64 -18.25 8.69
CA ARG A 45 -8.49 -17.89 9.83
C ARG A 45 -7.63 -17.84 11.07
N GLU A 46 -7.66 -16.72 11.77
CA GLU A 46 -6.91 -16.50 13.00
C GLU A 46 -7.84 -16.63 14.21
N SER A 47 -7.34 -17.16 15.31
CA SER A 47 -8.09 -17.27 16.56
C SER A 47 -8.04 -15.95 17.33
N VAL A 48 -9.20 -15.42 17.69
CA VAL A 48 -9.30 -14.20 18.51
C VAL A 48 -8.68 -14.42 19.88
N TYR A 49 -8.75 -15.65 20.42
CA TYR A 49 -8.16 -15.98 21.71
C TYR A 49 -6.63 -15.93 21.68
N ASP A 50 -6.02 -16.42 20.60
CA ASP A 50 -4.55 -16.46 20.48
C ASP A 50 -4.00 -15.03 20.39
N LYS A 51 -4.67 -14.16 19.62
CA LYS A 51 -4.36 -12.73 19.56
C LYS A 51 -4.46 -12.02 20.92
N VAL A 52 -5.49 -12.35 21.71
CA VAL A 52 -5.62 -11.83 23.09
C VAL A 52 -4.46 -12.32 23.97
N GLN A 53 -4.04 -13.57 23.80
CA GLN A 53 -2.95 -14.16 24.56
C GLN A 53 -1.57 -13.58 24.18
N GLU A 54 -1.36 -13.24 22.90
CA GLU A 54 -0.17 -12.55 22.42
C GLU A 54 -0.02 -11.16 23.07
N SER A 55 -1.12 -10.39 23.16
CA SER A 55 -1.13 -9.07 23.81
C SER A 55 -1.17 -9.13 25.34
N LEU A 56 -1.27 -10.31 25.96
CA LEU A 56 -1.42 -10.46 27.41
C LEU A 56 -0.20 -9.91 28.16
N GLU A 57 1.02 -10.29 27.75
CA GLU A 57 2.23 -9.88 28.45
C GLU A 57 2.51 -8.38 28.30
N GLU A 58 2.16 -7.79 27.17
CA GLU A 58 2.31 -6.35 26.94
C GLU A 58 1.34 -5.54 27.81
N THR A 59 0.10 -6.00 27.94
CA THR A 59 -0.96 -5.26 28.66
C THR A 59 -0.96 -5.49 30.17
N LYS A 60 -0.17 -6.44 30.68
CA LYS A 60 -0.02 -6.65 32.13
C LYS A 60 0.59 -5.41 32.80
N ILE A 61 -0.16 -4.81 33.72
CA ILE A 61 0.24 -3.62 34.49
C ILE A 61 1.61 -3.83 35.16
N GLN A 62 1.89 -5.02 35.70
CA GLN A 62 3.18 -5.33 36.32
C GLN A 62 4.35 -5.22 35.33
N ASN A 63 4.16 -5.66 34.09
CA ASN A 63 5.18 -5.58 33.05
C ASN A 63 5.37 -4.15 32.56
N ILE A 64 4.28 -3.38 32.42
CA ILE A 64 4.33 -1.95 32.09
C ILE A 64 5.10 -1.18 33.16
N VAL A 65 4.75 -1.36 34.44
CA VAL A 65 5.43 -0.71 35.57
C VAL A 65 6.88 -1.12 35.62
N ARG A 66 7.20 -2.41 35.40
CA ARG A 66 8.58 -2.90 35.36
C ARG A 66 9.37 -2.22 34.24
N ARG A 67 8.83 -2.10 33.03
CA ARG A 67 9.50 -1.39 31.92
C ARG A 67 9.73 0.08 32.25
N ALA A 68 8.72 0.75 32.80
CA ALA A 68 8.79 2.16 33.19
C ALA A 68 9.77 2.44 34.35
N THR A 69 9.94 1.50 35.29
CA THR A 69 10.95 1.64 36.36
C THR A 69 12.37 1.32 35.90
N PHE A 70 12.55 0.49 34.88
CA PHE A 70 13.88 0.20 34.33
C PHE A 70 14.43 1.34 33.47
N ASP A 71 13.57 2.10 32.77
CA ASP A 71 14.01 3.24 31.97
C ASP A 71 12.88 4.28 31.79
N PRO A 72 12.95 5.43 32.50
CA PRO A 72 11.99 6.52 32.38
C PRO A 72 12.02 7.25 31.02
N GLU A 73 13.10 7.14 30.25
CA GLU A 73 13.30 7.88 28.98
C GLU A 73 13.04 7.02 27.73
N ILE A 74 12.94 5.68 27.83
CA ILE A 74 12.69 4.77 26.70
C ILE A 74 11.41 5.07 25.90
N LEU A 75 10.37 5.59 26.55
CA LEU A 75 9.11 5.92 25.85
C LEU A 75 9.20 7.22 25.03
N GLY A 76 10.22 8.05 25.27
CA GLY A 76 10.43 9.33 24.58
C GLY A 76 11.69 9.40 23.72
N SER A 77 12.60 8.44 23.82
CA SER A 77 13.87 8.49 23.09
C SER A 77 13.74 7.91 21.68
N THR A 78 14.01 8.74 20.67
CA THR A 78 14.17 8.34 19.26
C THR A 78 15.50 7.64 18.98
N GLU A 79 16.27 7.36 20.03
CA GLU A 79 17.65 6.84 19.96
C GLU A 79 17.72 5.44 19.35
N TRP A 80 16.64 4.65 19.43
CA TRP A 80 16.56 3.33 18.81
C TRP A 80 16.44 3.39 17.28
N MET A 81 15.91 4.48 16.72
CA MET A 81 15.86 4.73 15.27
C MET A 81 17.23 5.15 14.73
N GLU A 82 18.04 5.88 15.51
CA GLU A 82 19.36 6.35 15.09
C GLU A 82 20.43 5.25 15.09
N LYS A 83 20.28 4.20 15.90
CA LYS A 83 21.32 3.17 16.11
C LYS A 83 21.37 2.06 15.07
N GLN A 84 20.41 1.93 14.16
CA GLN A 84 20.31 0.80 13.21
C GLN A 84 20.95 1.04 11.82
N GLY A 85 21.68 2.13 11.65
CA GLY A 85 22.41 2.43 10.42
C GLY A 85 22.24 3.90 10.08
N MET A 86 23.32 4.54 9.65
CA MET A 86 23.35 5.94 9.22
C MET A 86 22.53 6.11 7.93
N VAL A 87 21.21 6.03 8.06
CA VAL A 87 20.25 6.48 7.05
C VAL A 87 19.84 7.87 7.49
N ASP A 88 19.96 8.86 6.60
CA ASP A 88 19.49 10.21 6.87
C ASP A 88 17.96 10.21 6.96
N ILE A 89 17.47 10.04 8.18
CA ILE A 89 16.04 9.99 8.51
C ILE A 89 15.48 11.37 8.87
N THR A 90 16.28 12.44 8.74
CA THR A 90 15.91 13.81 9.17
C THR A 90 14.67 14.33 8.44
N GLY A 91 14.41 13.84 7.22
CA GLY A 91 13.25 14.22 6.41
C GLY A 91 12.05 13.28 6.50
N LEU A 92 12.14 12.18 7.27
CA LEU A 92 11.04 11.21 7.35
C LEU A 92 9.99 11.66 8.37
N PRO A 93 8.70 11.46 8.06
CA PRO A 93 7.60 11.81 8.96
C PRO A 93 7.67 10.98 10.25
N THR A 94 7.46 11.63 11.38
CA THR A 94 7.50 10.98 12.70
C THR A 94 6.10 10.54 13.16
N ASN A 95 5.07 11.06 12.50
CA ASN A 95 3.67 10.83 12.85
C ASN A 95 2.88 10.28 11.64
N ILE A 96 1.85 9.47 11.92
CA ILE A 96 0.96 8.86 10.92
C ILE A 96 0.29 9.94 10.04
N HIS A 97 -0.08 11.08 10.63
CA HIS A 97 -0.67 12.17 9.87
C HIS A 97 0.31 12.79 8.88
N GLU A 98 1.56 13.04 9.31
CA GLU A 98 2.63 13.55 8.45
C GLU A 98 2.98 12.56 7.34
N TYR A 99 2.91 11.25 7.62
CA TYR A 99 3.10 10.21 6.61
C TYR A 99 2.03 10.24 5.52
N HIS A 100 0.76 10.42 5.90
CA HIS A 100 -0.31 10.59 4.92
C HIS A 100 -0.11 11.84 4.06
N ASP A 101 0.28 12.96 4.67
CA ASP A 101 0.58 14.20 3.94
C ASP A 101 1.79 14.04 3.00
N PHE A 102 2.80 13.29 3.42
CA PHE A 102 3.95 12.92 2.59
C PHE A 102 3.52 12.09 1.37
N MET A 103 2.69 11.07 1.56
CA MET A 103 2.15 10.25 0.46
C MET A 103 1.29 11.05 -0.51
N LEU A 104 0.45 11.96 0.00
CA LEU A 104 -0.35 12.86 -0.83
C LEU A 104 0.53 13.83 -1.64
N THR A 105 1.64 14.27 -1.05
CA THR A 105 2.61 15.13 -1.75
C THR A 105 3.30 14.36 -2.86
N ALA A 106 3.76 13.13 -2.60
CA ALA A 106 4.34 12.25 -3.61
C ALA A 106 3.37 11.99 -4.78
N GLN A 107 2.09 11.78 -4.48
CA GLN A 107 1.05 11.61 -5.51
C GLN A 107 0.85 12.88 -6.34
N LYS A 108 0.80 14.05 -5.70
CA LYS A 108 0.71 15.34 -6.41
C LYS A 108 1.92 15.62 -7.29
N ASP A 109 3.11 15.24 -6.83
CA ASP A 109 4.34 15.42 -7.61
C ASP A 109 4.38 14.48 -8.82
N PHE A 110 3.86 13.25 -8.67
CA PHE A 110 3.65 12.36 -9.81
C PHE A 110 2.59 12.91 -10.78
N ASP A 111 1.52 13.54 -10.28
CA ASP A 111 0.50 14.13 -11.14
C ASP A 111 1.01 15.30 -11.99
N LYS A 112 2.03 16.03 -11.50
CA LYS A 112 2.68 17.12 -12.24
C LYS A 112 3.57 16.62 -13.38
N LEU A 113 3.94 15.34 -13.40
CA LEU A 113 4.76 14.80 -14.48
C LEU A 113 3.98 14.83 -15.82
N PRO A 114 4.68 15.05 -16.96
CA PRO A 114 4.06 14.97 -18.29
C PRO A 114 3.25 13.68 -18.49
N SER A 115 2.13 13.78 -19.21
CA SER A 115 1.25 12.63 -19.49
C SER A 115 1.98 11.47 -20.16
N GLU A 116 2.96 11.77 -21.01
CA GLU A 116 3.82 10.78 -21.68
C GLU A 116 4.59 9.90 -20.69
N ILE A 117 5.07 10.48 -19.59
CA ILE A 117 5.77 9.74 -18.54
C ILE A 117 4.76 8.93 -17.75
N ARG A 118 3.61 9.52 -17.39
CA ARG A 118 2.58 8.85 -16.58
C ARG A 118 1.96 7.64 -17.28
N GLU A 119 1.80 7.69 -18.60
CA GLU A 119 1.28 6.58 -19.40
C GLU A 119 2.22 5.37 -19.43
N LEU A 120 3.54 5.58 -19.38
CA LEU A 120 4.54 4.50 -19.33
C LEU A 120 4.54 3.72 -18.02
N PHE A 121 3.94 4.29 -16.96
CA PHE A 121 3.83 3.69 -15.63
C PHE A 121 2.36 3.42 -15.24
N ASP A 122 1.48 3.23 -16.23
CA ASP A 122 0.07 2.91 -16.04
C ASP A 122 -0.69 3.91 -15.15
N ASN A 123 -0.26 5.18 -15.12
CA ASN A 123 -0.75 6.23 -14.22
C ASN A 123 -0.73 5.87 -12.73
N SER A 124 0.13 4.92 -12.32
CA SER A 124 0.25 4.48 -10.93
C SER A 124 1.58 4.91 -10.33
N LEU A 125 1.50 5.67 -9.23
CA LEU A 125 2.66 6.01 -8.40
C LEU A 125 3.38 4.74 -7.91
N GLU A 126 2.63 3.68 -7.60
CA GLU A 126 3.19 2.44 -7.07
C GLU A 126 4.07 1.73 -8.09
N THR A 127 3.63 1.66 -9.36
CA THR A 127 4.41 1.08 -10.46
C THR A 127 5.65 1.94 -10.74
N PHE A 128 5.50 3.26 -10.70
CA PHE A 128 6.61 4.20 -10.87
C PHE A 128 7.71 4.04 -9.81
N VAL A 129 7.34 3.95 -8.53
CA VAL A 129 8.29 3.78 -7.42
C VAL A 129 8.89 2.37 -7.41
N ALA A 130 8.11 1.34 -7.73
CA ALA A 130 8.59 -0.05 -7.78
C ALA A 130 9.62 -0.29 -8.89
N GLU A 131 9.44 0.36 -10.04
CA GLU A 131 10.37 0.26 -11.16
C GLU A 131 11.58 1.20 -11.02
N PHE A 132 11.54 2.19 -10.13
CA PHE A 132 12.61 3.17 -9.96
C PHE A 132 13.96 2.50 -9.64
N GLY A 133 14.94 2.68 -10.53
CA GLY A 133 16.28 2.07 -10.40
C GLY A 133 16.41 0.66 -11.01
N THR A 134 15.35 0.12 -11.62
CA THR A 134 15.45 -1.11 -12.42
C THR A 134 15.94 -0.81 -13.85
N PRO A 135 16.56 -1.77 -14.56
CA PRO A 135 16.93 -1.61 -15.97
C PRO A 135 15.73 -1.32 -16.90
N GLU A 136 14.53 -1.72 -16.47
CA GLU A 136 13.27 -1.47 -17.19
C GLU A 136 12.89 0.01 -17.13
N TRP A 137 13.10 0.67 -15.99
CA TRP A 137 12.88 2.12 -15.84
C TRP A 137 13.81 2.93 -16.74
N GLU A 138 15.10 2.61 -16.77
CA GLU A 138 16.05 3.29 -17.66
C GLU A 138 15.67 3.13 -19.13
N SER A 139 15.19 1.94 -19.52
CA SER A 139 14.75 1.66 -20.88
C SER A 139 13.49 2.47 -21.24
N LYS A 140 12.52 2.57 -20.32
CA LYS A 140 11.29 3.38 -20.49
C LYS A 140 11.62 4.87 -20.62
N ILE A 141 12.46 5.41 -19.74
CA ILE A 141 12.84 6.83 -19.77
C ILE A 141 13.74 7.17 -20.98
N ASN A 142 14.68 6.30 -21.36
CA ASN A 142 15.52 6.52 -22.53
C ASN A 142 14.75 6.46 -23.85
N SER A 143 13.58 5.81 -23.88
CA SER A 143 12.71 5.81 -25.07
C SER A 143 12.11 7.21 -25.36
N LEU A 144 11.93 8.03 -24.32
CA LEU A 144 11.47 9.43 -24.43
C LEU A 144 12.57 10.40 -24.86
N ASN A 145 13.84 10.09 -24.56
CA ASN A 145 15.00 10.92 -24.92
C ASN A 145 15.56 10.65 -26.32
N LYS A 146 14.91 9.81 -27.13
CA LYS A 146 15.34 9.60 -28.51
C LYS A 146 14.94 10.83 -29.33
N PRO A 147 15.88 11.66 -29.83
CA PRO A 147 15.52 12.66 -30.83
C PRO A 147 14.95 11.92 -32.04
N GLU A 148 13.83 12.42 -32.56
CA GLU A 148 13.25 11.95 -33.81
C GLU A 148 14.36 11.79 -34.85
N LYS A 149 14.65 10.55 -35.24
CA LYS A 149 15.58 10.28 -36.34
C LYS A 149 14.98 10.87 -37.61
N GLU A 150 15.66 11.90 -38.09
CA GLU A 150 15.74 12.40 -39.46
C GLU A 150 14.96 11.58 -40.50
N VAL A 151 13.96 12.22 -41.10
CA VAL A 151 13.33 11.76 -42.33
C VAL A 151 14.35 11.87 -43.46
N ALA A 152 15.22 10.88 -43.60
CA ALA A 152 15.96 10.63 -44.82
C ALA A 152 15.08 9.83 -45.78
N LYS A 153 14.43 10.52 -46.71
CA LYS A 153 14.06 9.95 -48.02
C LYS A 153 14.87 10.68 -49.10
N ASN A 154 16.11 10.22 -49.29
CA ASN A 154 16.67 10.05 -50.64
C ASN A 154 15.79 8.97 -51.31
N GLU A 155 15.38 9.07 -52.58
CA GLU A 155 16.15 9.03 -53.84
C GLU A 155 15.10 8.99 -55.01
N PRO A 156 15.44 8.99 -56.32
CA PRO A 156 16.76 8.99 -56.95
C PRO A 156 16.93 9.97 -58.15
N GLU A 157 18.17 10.06 -58.63
CA GLU A 157 18.53 10.53 -59.97
C GLU A 157 17.83 9.70 -61.07
N GLN A 158 17.15 10.37 -61.99
CA GLN A 158 17.34 10.30 -63.46
C GLN A 158 16.57 11.43 -64.15
#